data_AF-A0A401X324-F1
#
_entry.id   AF-A0A401X324-F1
#
_cell.length_a   1.000
_cell.length_b   1.000
_cell.length_c   1.000
_cell.angle_alpha   90.00
_cell.angle_beta   90.00
_cell.angle_gamma   90.00
#
_symmetry.space_group_name_H-M   'P 1'
#
loop_
_entity.id
_entity.type
_entity.pdbx_description
1 polymer ?
#
loop_
_entity_poly.entity_id
_entity_poly.type
_entity_poly.pdbx_seq_one_letter_code
_entity_poly.pdbx_strand_id
1 'polypeptide(L)' 'MKVALYARYSSDNQRDASITDQLRVCRTHAEKQGWTIVEEYTDHAISGASLMRPGI' A
#
# COMPACT_ATOMS: atom_id res chain seq x y z
N MET A 1 4.45 -14.40 12.00
CA MET A 1 5.11 -14.07 10.71
C MET A 1 5.18 -12.56 10.58
N LYS A 2 6.30 -12.00 10.13
CA LYS A 2 6.47 -10.55 9.93
C LYS A 2 6.16 -10.19 8.48
N VAL A 3 5.36 -9.16 8.24
CA VAL A 3 4.92 -8.74 6.90
C VAL A 3 4.98 -7.22 6.76
N ALA A 4 5.18 -6.73 5.55
CA ALA A 4 4.99 -5.32 5.21
C ALA A 4 3.75 -5.16 4.32
N LEU A 5 3.07 -4.03 4.44
CA LEU A 5 1.95 -3.68 3.57
C LEU A 5 2.40 -2.68 2.51
N TYR A 6 1.85 -2.81 1.29
CA TYR A 6 2.09 -1.84 0.22
C TYR A 6 0.78 -1.58 -0.52
N ALA A 7 0.45 -0.30 -0.68
CA ALA A 7 -0.74 0.15 -1.40
C ALA A 7 -0.38 1.23 -2.42
N ARG A 8 -1.06 1.23 -3.58
CA ARG A 8 -0.83 2.24 -4.63
C ARG A 8 -2.09 2.52 -5.43
N TYR A 9 -2.13 3.66 -6.12
CA TYR A 9 -3.11 3.93 -7.18
C TYR A 9 -2.44 4.61 -8.38
N SER A 10 -3.02 4.42 -9.57
CA SER A 10 -2.35 4.72 -10.85
C SER A 10 -2.84 5.97 -11.58
N SER A 11 -3.92 6.64 -11.14
CA SER A 11 -4.40 7.86 -11.82
C SER A 11 -5.10 8.84 -10.88
N ASP A 12 -5.13 10.12 -11.28
CA ASP A 12 -5.73 11.25 -10.56
C ASP A 12 -7.22 11.08 -10.23
N ASN A 13 -7.91 10.13 -10.89
CA ASN A 13 -9.32 9.84 -10.61
C ASN A 13 -9.52 8.87 -9.44
N GLN A 14 -8.43 8.39 -8.82
CA GLN A 14 -8.46 7.60 -7.59
C GLN A 14 -7.98 8.47 -6.43
N ARG A 15 -8.88 8.69 -5.46
CA ARG A 15 -8.61 9.52 -4.28
C ARG A 15 -7.69 8.78 -3.32
N ASP A 16 -6.97 9.51 -2.46
CA ASP A 16 -6.19 8.96 -1.32
C ASP A 16 -7.00 7.97 -0.46
N ALA A 17 -8.32 8.13 -0.44
CA ALA A 17 -9.25 7.18 0.16
C ALA A 17 -9.00 5.72 -0.28
N SER A 18 -8.56 5.50 -1.53
CA SER A 18 -8.24 4.18 -2.07
C SER A 18 -7.04 3.51 -1.40
N ILE A 19 -6.03 4.26 -0.95
CA ILE A 19 -4.87 3.72 -0.23
C ILE A 19 -5.28 3.30 1.17
N THR A 20 -6.01 4.17 1.87
CA THR A 20 -6.49 3.91 3.23
C THR A 20 -7.37 2.66 3.27
N ASP A 21 -8.26 2.50 2.28
CA ASP A 21 -9.09 1.32 2.15
C ASP A 21 -8.30 0.05 1.81
N GLN A 22 -7.33 0.13 0.90
CA GLN A 22 -6.42 -0.99 0.60
C GLN A 22 -5.68 -1.45 1.86
N LEU A 23 -5.05 -0.52 2.59
CA LEU A 23 -4.33 -0.83 3.82
C LEU A 23 -5.26 -1.41 4.89
N ARG A 24 -6.50 -0.89 5.03
CA ARG A 24 -7.48 -1.43 5.97
C ARG A 24 -7.79 -2.91 5.68
N VAL A 25 -8.01 -3.29 4.42
CA VAL A 25 -8.26 -4.69 4.04
C VAL A 25 -7.04 -5.55 4.37
N CYS A 26 -5.84 -5.09 4.04
CA CYS A 26 -4.60 -5.78 4.33
C CYS A 26 -4.37 -5.98 5.84
N ARG A 27 -4.65 -4.96 6.67
CA ARG A 27 -4.55 -5.05 8.13
C ARG A 27 -5.51 -6.09 8.70
N THR A 28 -6.78 -6.03 8.30
CA THR A 28 -7.78 -7.04 8.74
C THR A 28 -7.38 -8.45 8.32
N HIS A 29 -6.76 -8.63 7.16
CA HIS A 29 -6.23 -9.92 6.75
C HIS A 29 -5.05 -10.36 7.63
N ALA A 30 -4.06 -9.51 7.83
CA ALA A 30 -2.90 -9.79 8.68
C ALA A 30 -3.30 -10.14 10.12
N GLU A 31 -4.26 -9.40 10.70
CA GLU A 31 -4.84 -9.68 12.02
C GLU A 31 -5.46 -11.08 12.09
N LYS A 32 -6.30 -11.44 11.11
CA LYS A 32 -6.92 -12.77 11.04
C LYS A 32 -5.91 -13.91 10.93
N GLN A 33 -4.73 -13.64 10.37
CA GLN A 33 -3.65 -14.61 10.23
C GLN A 33 -2.65 -14.59 11.41
N GLY A 34 -2.81 -13.67 12.38
CA GLY A 34 -1.86 -13.49 13.47
C GLY A 34 -0.48 -12.99 12.99
N TRP A 35 -0.44 -12.23 11.91
CA TRP A 35 0.79 -11.66 11.38
C TRP A 35 1.12 -10.32 12.04
N THR A 36 2.40 -10.05 12.18
CA THR A 36 2.90 -8.77 12.69
C THR A 36 3.26 -7.89 11.51
N ILE A 37 2.55 -6.79 11.34
CA ILE A 37 2.90 -5.77 10.35
C ILE A 37 4.09 -5.00 10.90
N VAL A 38 5.19 -4.97 10.15
CA VAL A 38 6.42 -4.26 10.54
C VAL A 38 6.57 -2.92 9.85
N GLU A 39 5.94 -2.74 8.70
CA GLU A 39 6.04 -1.52 7.90
C GLU A 39 4.88 -1.41 6.91
N GLU A 40 4.56 -0.18 6.51
CA GLU A 40 3.53 0.12 5.53
C GLU A 40 4.05 1.17 4.55
N TYR A 41 3.90 0.90 3.26
CA TYR A 41 4.40 1.73 2.17
C TYR A 41 3.24 2.15 1.27
N THR A 42 3.28 3.38 0.77
CA THR A 42 2.23 3.89 -0.12
C THR A 42 2.82 4.67 -1.29
N ASP A 43 2.32 4.39 -2.49
CA ASP A 43 2.62 5.19 -3.70
C ASP A 43 1.36 5.92 -4.16
N HIS A 44 1.34 7.23 -3.90
CA HIS A 44 0.30 8.14 -4.33
C HIS A 44 0.66 8.64 -5.74
N ALA A 45 -0.09 8.23 -6.77
CA ALA A 45 0.04 8.68 -8.15
C ALA A 45 1.48 8.76 -8.71
N ILE A 46 2.22 7.64 -8.71
CA ILE A 46 3.33 7.50 -9.65
C ILE A 46 2.72 7.07 -10.99
N SER A 47 2.66 7.98 -11.96
CA SER A 47 2.29 7.61 -13.32
C SER A 47 3.15 6.43 -13.75
N GLY A 48 2.53 5.33 -14.20
CA GLY A 48 3.21 4.06 -14.51
C GLY A 48 4.22 4.12 -15.67
N ALA A 49 4.64 5.32 -16.08
CA ALA A 49 5.55 5.60 -17.18
C ALA A 49 7.02 5.78 -16.76
N SER A 50 7.34 5.84 -15.45
CA SER A 50 8.72 6.03 -15.02
C SER A 50 9.16 5.04 -13.95
N LEU A 51 10.24 4.30 -14.24
CA LEU A 51 10.91 3.35 -13.35
C LEU A 51 11.79 4.05 -12.29
N MET A 52 11.54 5.34 -12.01
CA MET A 52 12.28 6.11 -11.00
C MET A 52 11.60 5.93 -9.64
N ARG A 53 12.19 5.05 -8.82
CA ARG A 53 11.75 4.76 -7.45
C ARG A 53 12.67 5.46 -6.45
N PRO A 54 12.29 6.61 -5.84
CA PRO A 54 13.00 7.15 -4.69
C PRO A 54 12.62 6.31 -3.46
N GLY A 55 13.35 5.23 -3.23
CA GLY A 55 13.06 4.27 -2.16
C GLY A 55 13.74 2.91 -2.30
N ILE A 56 14.68 2.76 -3.25
CA ILE A 56 15.69 1.70 -3.28
C ILE A 56 17.07 2.33 -3.38
#